data_AF-A0A9E0VUD9-F1
#
_entry.id   AF-A0A9E0VUD9-F1
#
_cell.length_a   1.000
_cell.length_b   1.000
_cell.length_c   1.000
_cell.angle_alpha   90.00
_cell.angle_beta   90.00
_cell.angle_gamma   90.00
#
_symmetry.space_group_name_H-M   'P 1'
#
loop_
_entity.id
_entity.type
_entity.pdbx_description
1 polymer ?
#
loop_
_entity_poly.entity_id
_entity_poly.type
_entity_poly.pdbx_seq_one_letter_code
_entity_poly.pdbx_strand_id
1 'polypeptide(L)'
;MNKKCLQVFAKAPVKGQVKTRLIADLGSEGAYEVYKQLLEKSLTLAAHSNYQTELWCYPNQQHAYFKRAAIDHPLILHDQDGDDLGERMHFAMQNGLQDNHAVVLIGCDCP
;
A
#
# COMPACT_ATOMS: atom_id res chain seq x y z
N MET A 1 -14.19 15.20 16.86
CA MET A 1 -14.38 13.90 16.18
C MET A 1 -13.06 13.15 16.29
N ASN A 2 -13.07 11.89 16.72
CA ASN A 2 -11.84 11.09 16.84
C ASN A 2 -11.39 10.66 15.44
N LYS A 3 -10.31 11.26 14.93
CA LYS A 3 -9.73 10.93 13.62
C LYS A 3 -9.25 9.47 13.60
N LYS A 4 -9.49 8.78 12.49
CA LYS A 4 -9.08 7.39 12.24
C LYS A 4 -8.33 7.34 10.92
N CYS A 5 -7.23 6.60 10.88
CA CYS A 5 -6.40 6.43 9.70
C CYS A 5 -6.44 4.99 9.19
N LEU A 6 -6.50 4.85 7.87
CA LEU A 6 -6.32 3.60 7.15
C LEU A 6 -4.99 3.63 6.41
N GLN A 7 -4.10 2.72 6.74
CA GLN A 7 -2.79 2.58 6.11
C GLN A 7 -2.80 1.38 5.17
N VAL A 8 -2.40 1.60 3.92
CA VAL A 8 -2.27 0.56 2.91
C VAL A 8 -0.79 0.34 2.62
N PHE A 9 -0.30 -0.88 2.84
CA PHE A 9 1.05 -1.28 2.49
C PHE A 9 1.10 -1.80 1.04
N ALA A 10 1.98 -1.22 0.23
CA ALA A 10 2.17 -1.62 -1.15
C ALA A 10 3.63 -1.65 -1.57
N LYS A 11 3.98 -2.65 -2.39
CA LYS A 11 5.25 -2.69 -3.11
C LYS A 11 5.09 -2.06 -4.49
N ALA A 12 6.14 -1.42 -4.99
CA ALA A 12 6.16 -0.88 -6.34
C ALA A 12 5.86 -2.01 -7.34
N PRO A 13 4.88 -1.83 -8.24
CA PRO A 13 4.54 -2.85 -9.23
C PRO A 13 5.67 -2.94 -10.27
N VAL A 14 6.59 -3.88 -10.06
CA VAL A 14 7.70 -4.17 -10.96
C VAL A 14 7.61 -5.65 -11.37
N LYS A 15 7.61 -5.91 -12.68
CA LYS A 15 7.56 -7.26 -13.25
C LYS A 15 8.65 -8.14 -12.65
N GLY A 16 8.28 -9.37 -12.26
CA GLY A 16 9.20 -10.31 -11.61
C GLY A 16 9.50 -10.03 -10.14
N GLN A 17 9.04 -8.91 -9.56
CA GLN A 17 9.31 -8.56 -8.15
C GLN A 17 8.08 -8.60 -7.24
N VAL A 18 6.89 -8.72 -7.83
CA VAL A 18 5.60 -8.82 -7.13
C VAL A 18 4.96 -10.17 -7.42
N LYS A 19 4.22 -10.69 -6.43
CA LYS A 19 3.53 -11.99 -6.54
C LYS A 19 4.41 -13.11 -7.10
N THR A 20 5.67 -13.19 -6.64
CA THR A 20 6.66 -14.13 -7.19
C THR A 20 6.23 -15.59 -7.08
N ARG A 21 5.43 -15.94 -6.07
CA ARG A 21 4.83 -17.29 -5.93
C ARG A 21 3.86 -17.63 -7.07
N LEU A 22 3.19 -16.63 -7.66
CA LEU A 22 2.27 -16.82 -8.79
C LEU A 22 3.00 -16.88 -10.15
N ILE A 23 4.30 -16.57 -10.20
CA ILE A 23 5.06 -16.56 -11.47
C ILE A 23 5.14 -17.97 -12.06
N ALA A 24 5.24 -19.01 -11.22
CA ALA A 24 5.29 -20.39 -11.69
C ALA A 24 4.04 -20.79 -12.49
N ASP A 25 2.88 -20.26 -12.10
CA ASP A 25 1.59 -20.62 -12.70
C ASP A 25 1.13 -19.62 -13.78
N LEU A 26 1.43 -18.33 -13.61
CA LEU A 26 0.90 -17.24 -14.45
C LEU A 26 1.97 -16.53 -15.30
N GLY A 27 3.25 -16.88 -15.14
CA GLY A 27 4.35 -16.12 -15.68
C GLY A 27 4.54 -14.76 -15.00
N SER A 28 5.65 -14.08 -15.32
CA SER A 28 5.98 -12.77 -14.75
C SER A 28 4.98 -11.67 -15.12
N GLU A 29 4.43 -11.74 -16.34
CA GLU A 29 3.40 -10.80 -16.81
C GLU A 29 2.07 -11.01 -16.10
N GLY A 30 1.58 -12.27 -16.02
CA GLY A 30 0.31 -12.56 -15.38
C GLY A 30 0.33 -12.24 -13.88
N ALA A 31 1.42 -12.57 -13.19
CA ALA A 31 1.60 -12.21 -11.78
C ALA A 31 1.61 -10.68 -11.55
N TYR A 32 2.23 -9.94 -12.47
CA TYR A 32 2.27 -8.48 -12.44
C TYR A 32 0.88 -7.84 -12.66
N GLU A 33 0.12 -8.32 -13.65
CA GLU A 33 -1.21 -7.78 -13.93
C GLU A 33 -2.23 -8.11 -12.83
N VAL A 34 -2.16 -9.31 -12.24
CA VAL A 34 -2.96 -9.66 -11.06
C VAL A 34 -2.64 -8.72 -9.90
N TYR A 35 -1.35 -8.49 -9.63
CA TYR A 35 -0.94 -7.57 -8.56
C TYR A 35 -1.48 -6.16 -8.78
N LYS A 36 -1.36 -5.62 -10.00
CA LYS A 36 -1.88 -4.27 -10.33
C LYS A 36 -3.38 -4.17 -10.13
N GLN A 37 -4.14 -5.17 -10.55
CA GLN A 37 -5.60 -5.17 -10.38
C GLN A 37 -5.99 -5.18 -8.89
N LEU A 38 -5.33 -6.01 -8.08
CA LEU A 38 -5.57 -6.07 -6.63
C LEU A 38 -5.16 -4.77 -5.93
N LEU A 39 -4.02 -4.21 -6.31
CA LEU A 39 -3.54 -2.93 -5.77
C LEU A 39 -4.51 -1.81 -6.09
N GLU A 40 -4.90 -1.64 -7.36
CA GLU A 40 -5.84 -0.60 -7.77
C GLU A 40 -7.20 -0.73 -7.05
N LYS A 41 -7.70 -1.97 -6.92
CA LYS A 41 -8.95 -2.24 -6.19
C LYS A 41 -8.82 -1.85 -4.72
N SER A 42 -7.72 -2.22 -4.07
CA SER A 42 -7.46 -1.89 -2.66
C SER A 42 -7.38 -0.38 -2.45
N LEU A 43 -6.65 0.33 -3.32
CA LEU A 43 -6.52 1.79 -3.25
C LEU A 43 -7.85 2.49 -3.50
N THR A 44 -8.60 2.05 -4.50
CA THR A 44 -9.95 2.58 -4.77
C THR A 44 -10.86 2.41 -3.56
N LEU A 45 -10.93 1.21 -2.98
CA LEU A 45 -11.78 0.95 -1.81
C LEU A 45 -11.34 1.78 -0.59
N ALA A 46 -10.04 1.89 -0.34
CA ALA A 46 -9.50 2.67 0.75
C ALA A 46 -9.80 4.17 0.58
N ALA A 47 -9.62 4.71 -0.63
CA ALA A 47 -9.88 6.10 -0.97
C ALA A 47 -11.36 6.51 -0.85
N HIS A 48 -12.29 5.57 -1.05
CA HIS A 48 -13.73 5.81 -0.86
C HIS A 48 -14.20 5.59 0.59
N SER A 49 -13.29 5.27 1.52
CA SER A 49 -13.62 5.16 2.94
C SER A 49 -13.76 6.55 3.59
N ASN A 50 -14.38 6.60 4.77
CA ASN A 50 -14.47 7.83 5.57
C ASN A 50 -13.23 8.06 6.46
N TYR A 51 -12.11 7.43 6.14
CA TYR A 51 -10.86 7.50 6.90
C TYR A 51 -9.81 8.29 6.12
N GLN A 52 -8.93 8.99 6.84
CA GLN A 52 -7.71 9.50 6.23
C GLN A 52 -6.90 8.29 5.74
N THR A 53 -6.57 8.26 4.45
CA THR A 53 -5.91 7.10 3.84
C THR A 53 -4.47 7.44 3.49
N GLU A 54 -3.56 6.58 3.95
CA GLU A 54 -2.11 6.66 3.70
C GLU A 54 -1.66 5.44 2.88
N LEU A 55 -0.80 5.69 1.89
CA LEU A 55 -0.14 4.66 1.10
C LEU A 55 1.34 4.57 1.50
N TRP A 56 1.68 3.46 2.14
CA TRP A 56 3.02 3.14 2.62
C TRP A 56 3.77 2.32 1.58
N CYS A 57 4.78 2.92 0.98
CA CYS A 57 5.41 2.51 -0.26
C CYS A 57 6.74 1.79 -0.02
N TYR A 58 6.92 0.63 -0.64
CA TYR A 58 8.21 -0.08 -0.70
C TYR A 58 8.70 -0.23 -2.15
N PRO A 59 9.97 0.03 -2.49
CA PRO A 59 11.05 0.46 -1.61
C PRO A 59 10.99 1.94 -1.23
N ASN A 60 10.28 2.76 -2.00
CA ASN A 60 10.00 4.15 -1.66
C ASN A 60 8.82 4.71 -2.50
N GLN A 61 8.29 5.85 -2.08
CA GLN A 61 7.18 6.58 -2.67
C GLN A 61 7.52 7.30 -3.99
N GLN A 62 8.79 7.33 -4.39
CA GLN A 62 9.20 8.04 -5.61
C GLN A 62 8.83 7.29 -6.89
N HIS A 63 8.43 6.03 -6.78
CA HIS A 63 8.01 5.22 -7.91
C HIS A 63 6.81 5.86 -8.64
N ALA A 64 6.86 5.89 -9.98
CA ALA A 64 5.87 6.59 -10.80
C ALA A 64 4.43 6.11 -10.57
N TYR A 65 4.24 4.81 -10.30
CA TYR A 65 2.93 4.26 -9.97
C TYR A 65 2.33 4.89 -8.71
N PHE A 66 3.10 5.07 -7.64
CA PHE A 66 2.60 5.65 -6.40
C PHE A 66 2.27 7.13 -6.54
N LYS A 67 3.13 7.88 -7.23
CA LYS A 67 2.83 9.28 -7.58
C LYS A 67 1.55 9.40 -8.39
N ARG A 68 1.33 8.49 -9.34
CA ARG A 68 0.09 8.45 -10.12
C ARG A 68 -1.11 8.10 -9.25
N ALA A 69 -0.99 7.10 -8.39
CA ALA A 69 -2.05 6.71 -7.46
C ALA A 69 -2.47 7.85 -6.53
N ALA A 70 -1.52 8.66 -6.02
CA ALA A 70 -1.82 9.84 -5.20
C ALA A 70 -2.43 11.02 -5.98
N ILE A 71 -2.35 11.02 -7.31
CA ILE A 71 -3.07 11.96 -8.17
C ILE A 71 -4.51 11.47 -8.40
N ASP A 72 -4.66 10.17 -8.66
CA ASP A 72 -5.96 9.55 -8.97
C ASP A 72 -6.85 9.38 -7.72
N HIS A 73 -6.24 9.28 -6.54
CA HIS A 73 -6.89 9.07 -5.25
C HIS A 73 -6.34 10.05 -4.20
N PRO A 74 -7.15 10.55 -3.24
CA PRO A 74 -6.71 11.45 -2.17
C PRO A 74 -5.87 10.74 -1.10
N LEU A 75 -4.69 10.25 -1.48
CA LEU A 75 -3.78 9.45 -0.65
C LEU A 75 -2.58 10.28 -0.19
N ILE A 76 -2.15 10.09 1.05
CA ILE A 76 -0.87 10.60 1.55
C ILE A 76 0.20 9.51 1.37
N LEU A 77 1.31 9.83 0.72
CA LEU A 77 2.39 8.87 0.48
C LEU A 77 3.42 8.89 1.62
N HIS A 78 3.87 7.71 2.02
CA HIS A 78 4.95 7.51 2.99
C HIS A 78 5.90 6.41 2.50
N ASP A 79 7.15 6.46 2.95
CA ASP A 79 8.12 5.38 2.75
C ASP A 79 7.98 4.34 3.87
N GLN A 80 8.04 3.05 3.54
CA GLN A 80 8.21 2.01 4.55
C GLN A 80 9.65 2.01 5.05
N ASP A 81 9.84 2.02 6.38
CA ASP A 81 11.15 2.04 7.01
C ASP A 81 11.27 0.97 8.11
N GLY A 82 12.39 0.25 8.14
CA GLY A 82 12.63 -0.91 9.01
C GLY A 82 13.27 -2.10 8.30
N ASP A 83 13.99 -2.92 9.06
CA ASP A 83 14.79 -4.03 8.54
C ASP A 83 13.92 -5.22 8.11
N ASP A 84 12.80 -5.43 8.81
CA ASP A 84 11.82 -6.44 8.49
C ASP A 84 10.38 -5.90 8.35
N LEU A 85 9.44 -6.78 8.00
CA LEU A 85 8.04 -6.38 7.81
C LEU A 85 7.39 -5.89 9.11
N GLY A 86 7.71 -6.51 10.25
CA GLY A 86 7.16 -6.14 11.55
C GLY A 86 7.62 -4.75 11.97
N GLU A 87 8.91 -4.45 11.79
CA GLU A 87 9.46 -3.11 12.05
C GLU A 87 8.83 -2.05 11.16
N ARG A 88 8.65 -2.34 9.87
CA ARG A 88 7.97 -1.42 8.93
C ARG A 88 6.53 -1.15 9.33
N MET A 89 5.80 -2.20 9.70
CA MET A 89 4.42 -2.06 10.19
C MET A 89 4.38 -1.23 11.48
N HIS A 90 5.29 -1.49 12.41
CA HIS A 90 5.39 -0.76 13.66
C HIS A 90 5.69 0.73 13.43
N PHE A 91 6.69 1.05 12.60
CA PHE A 91 7.02 2.42 12.21
C PHE A 91 5.82 3.16 11.61
N ALA A 92 5.11 2.52 10.66
CA ALA A 92 3.94 3.10 10.03
C ALA A 92 2.81 3.38 11.02
N MET A 93 2.47 2.40 11.87
CA MET A 93 1.41 2.56 12.85
C MET A 93 1.76 3.61 13.91
N GLN A 94 3.02 3.68 14.34
CA GLN A 94 3.49 4.72 15.25
C GLN A 94 3.36 6.12 14.65
N ASN A 95 3.67 6.28 13.35
CA ASN A 95 3.50 7.54 12.64
C ASN A 95 2.02 7.95 12.57
N GLY A 96 1.14 7.03 12.15
CA GLY A 96 -0.29 7.31 12.05
C GLY A 96 -0.94 7.64 13.40
N LEU A 97 -0.50 7.01 14.50
CA LEU A 97 -1.02 7.24 15.85
C LEU A 97 -0.62 8.58 16.47
N GLN A 98 0.32 9.34 15.87
CA GLN A 98 0.66 10.69 16.37
C GLN A 98 -0.54 11.64 16.23
N ASP A 99 -1.26 11.56 15.11
CA ASP A 99 -2.34 12.49 14.77
C ASP A 99 -3.74 11.85 14.78
N ASN A 100 -3.81 10.52 14.95
CA ASN A 100 -5.05 9.76 14.88
C ASN A 100 -5.30 8.95 16.16
N HIS A 101 -6.57 8.85 16.53
CA HIS A 101 -6.99 8.08 17.70
C HIS A 101 -6.89 6.57 17.48
N ALA A 102 -7.02 6.12 16.23
CA ALA A 102 -6.89 4.72 15.85
C ALA A 102 -6.33 4.60 14.43
N VAL A 103 -5.56 3.54 14.22
CA VAL A 103 -4.94 3.19 12.94
C VAL A 103 -5.26 1.74 12.62
N VAL A 104 -5.64 1.47 11.38
CA VAL A 104 -5.72 0.12 10.82
C VAL A 104 -4.75 0.03 9.66
N LEU A 105 -3.90 -1.00 9.66
CA LEU A 105 -2.97 -1.29 8.58
C LEU A 105 -3.46 -2.52 7.81
N ILE A 106 -3.53 -2.40 6.49
CA ILE A 106 -3.87 -3.49 5.57
C ILE A 106 -2.79 -3.66 4.50
N GLY A 107 -2.71 -4.86 3.92
CA GLY A 107 -2.02 -5.07 2.65
C GLY A 107 -2.92 -4.76 1.44
N CYS A 108 -2.39 -4.93 0.24
CA CYS A 108 -3.09 -4.70 -1.03
C CYS A 108 -3.44 -6.01 -1.79
N ASP A 109 -3.45 -7.12 -1.06
CA ASP A 109 -3.46 -8.48 -1.64
C ASP A 109 -4.80 -9.22 -1.47
N CYS A 110 -5.81 -8.59 -0.86
CA CYS A 110 -7.12 -9.19 -0.61
C CYS A 110 -8.12 -8.76 -1.71
N PRO A 111 -8.69 -9.70 -2.49
CA PRO A 111 -9.61 -9.38 -3.58
C PRO A 111 -10.96 -8.84 -3.13
#